data_AF-A0A9Q2EMM9-F1
#
_entry.id   AF-A0A9Q2EMM9-F1
#
_cell.length_a   1.000
_cell.length_b   1.000
_cell.length_c   1.000
_cell.angle_alpha   90.00
_cell.angle_beta   90.00
_cell.angle_gamma   90.00
#
_symmetry.space_group_name_H-M   'P 1'
#
loop_
_entity.id
_entity.type
_entity.pdbx_description
1 polymer ?
#
loop_
_entity_poly.entity_id
_entity_poly.type
_entity_poly.pdbx_seq_one_letter_code
_entity_poly.pdbx_strand_id
1 'polypeptide(L)'
;MRMTEKQKRFCDFNIETGNAKEAAIRAGYSEKTAKQIGQENLTKPDLRAYIDERLAELKNERTADAQEVLEYLTAVMRGEYKEA
;
A
#
# COMPACT_ATOMS: atom_id res chain seq x y z
N MET A 1 11.19 17.58 -0.04
CA MET A 1 12.10 17.24 -1.18
C MET A 1 11.29 16.54 -2.26
N ARG A 2 11.75 16.39 -3.50
CA ARG A 2 11.06 15.51 -4.48
C ARG A 2 11.53 14.07 -4.25
N MET A 3 10.60 13.16 -3.96
CA MET A 3 10.90 11.75 -3.75
C MET A 3 11.48 11.12 -5.03
N THR A 4 12.57 10.38 -4.88
CA THR A 4 13.23 9.70 -6.01
C THR A 4 12.51 8.41 -6.41
N GLU A 5 12.71 7.94 -7.64
CA GLU A 5 12.12 6.68 -8.12
C GLU A 5 12.56 5.46 -7.29
N LYS A 6 13.79 5.44 -6.76
CA LYS A 6 14.23 4.38 -5.83
C LYS A 6 13.48 4.42 -4.49
N GLN A 7 13.15 5.62 -4.00
CA GLN A 7 12.39 5.77 -2.76
C GLN A 7 10.92 5.39 -2.95
N LYS A 8 10.30 5.76 -4.08
CA LYS A 8 8.96 5.29 -4.44
C LYS A 8 8.87 3.76 -4.44
N ARG A 9 9.76 3.10 -5.20
CA ARG A 9 9.85 1.63 -5.23
C ARG A 9 10.05 1.03 -3.85
N PHE A 10 10.88 1.64 -3.01
CA PHE A 10 11.06 1.21 -1.63
C PHE A 10 9.74 1.24 -0.85
N CYS A 11 8.99 2.34 -0.94
CA CYS A 11 7.71 2.46 -0.26
C CYS A 11 6.70 1.41 -0.76
N ASP A 12 6.59 1.21 -2.07
CA ASP A 12 5.68 0.22 -2.67
C ASP A 12 6.03 -1.21 -2.20
N PHE A 13 7.31 -1.60 -2.25
CA PHE A 13 7.74 -2.92 -1.76
C PHE A 13 7.65 -3.06 -0.24
N ASN A 14 7.77 -1.97 0.51
CA ASN A 14 7.62 -2.00 1.97
C ASN A 14 6.15 -2.25 2.36
N ILE A 15 5.20 -1.71 1.59
CA ILE A 15 3.78 -2.01 1.74
C ILE A 15 3.49 -3.49 1.40
N GLU A 16 4.10 -4.02 0.34
CA GLU A 16 3.92 -5.41 -0.09
C GLU A 16 4.51 -6.42 0.91
N THR A 17 5.75 -6.19 1.35
CA THR A 17 6.53 -7.19 2.11
C THR A 17 6.46 -7.03 3.62
N GLY A 18 6.13 -5.82 4.12
CA GLY A 18 6.25 -5.47 5.54
C GLY A 18 7.70 -5.51 6.07
N ASN A 19 8.70 -5.67 5.20
CA ASN A 19 10.10 -5.86 5.58
C ASN A 19 10.99 -4.81 4.92
N ALA A 20 11.49 -3.86 5.72
CA ALA A 20 12.29 -2.74 5.24
C ALA A 20 13.60 -3.17 4.53
N LYS A 21 14.24 -4.27 4.97
CA LYS A 21 15.47 -4.76 4.33
C LYS A 21 15.16 -5.31 2.95
N GLU A 22 14.14 -6.17 2.86
CA GLU A 22 13.73 -6.78 1.60
C GLU A 22 13.22 -5.73 0.61
N ALA A 23 12.40 -4.79 1.07
CA ALA A 23 11.92 -3.67 0.28
C ALA A 23 13.08 -2.82 -0.29
N ALA A 24 14.13 -2.58 0.52
CA ALA A 24 15.31 -1.86 0.05
C ALA A 24 16.09 -2.65 -1.02
N ILE A 25 16.25 -3.96 -0.86
CA ILE A 25 16.90 -4.79 -1.89
C ILE A 25 16.11 -4.73 -3.20
N ARG A 26 14.79 -4.96 -3.15
CA ARG A 26 13.92 -4.94 -4.33
C ARG A 26 13.87 -3.56 -4.99
N ALA A 27 13.96 -2.47 -4.22
CA ALA A 27 14.02 -1.10 -4.74
C ALA A 27 15.33 -0.76 -5.48
N GLY A 28 16.35 -1.63 -5.37
CA GLY A 28 17.66 -1.48 -6.03
C GLY A 28 18.73 -0.81 -5.15
N TYR A 29 18.64 -0.97 -3.83
CA TYR A 29 19.74 -0.66 -2.92
C TYR A 29 20.66 -1.87 -2.74
N SER A 30 21.92 -1.63 -2.40
CA SER A 30 22.89 -2.72 -2.20
C SER A 30 22.49 -3.58 -1.00
N GLU A 31 22.62 -4.90 -1.08
CA GLU A 31 22.29 -5.81 0.03
C GLU A 31 23.06 -5.48 1.31
N LYS A 32 24.31 -5.05 1.16
CA LYS A 32 25.19 -4.66 2.28
C LYS A 32 24.61 -3.49 3.07
N THR A 33 23.96 -2.54 2.39
CA THR A 33 23.43 -1.32 3.02
C THR A 33 21.90 -1.34 3.19
N ALA A 34 21.21 -2.33 2.62
CA ALA A 34 19.75 -2.39 2.57
C ALA A 34 19.08 -2.32 3.94
N LYS A 35 19.68 -2.93 4.97
CA LYS A 35 19.16 -2.87 6.35
C LYS A 35 19.18 -1.43 6.87
N GLN A 36 20.32 -0.74 6.75
CA GLN A 36 20.48 0.63 7.25
C GLN A 36 19.62 1.62 6.46
N ILE A 37 19.66 1.52 5.13
CA ILE A 37 18.87 2.37 4.23
C ILE A 37 17.37 2.16 4.44
N GLY A 38 16.92 0.92 4.64
CA GLY A 38 15.52 0.64 4.91
C GLY A 38 15.03 1.34 6.17
N GLN A 39 15.81 1.29 7.26
CA GLN A 39 15.48 2.00 8.50
C GLN A 39 15.54 3.52 8.32
N GLU A 40 16.55 4.04 7.64
CA GLU A 40 16.66 5.47 7.35
C GLU A 40 15.49 5.97 6.49
N ASN A 41 15.05 5.20 5.50
CA ASN A 41 13.92 5.57 4.65
C ASN A 41 12.61 5.61 5.45
N LEU A 42 12.42 4.73 6.43
CA LEU A 42 11.24 4.75 7.30
C LEU A 42 11.20 5.95 8.25
N THR A 43 12.33 6.60 8.53
CA THR A 43 12.37 7.81 9.39
C THR A 43 12.21 9.11 8.60
N LYS A 44 12.24 9.07 7.26
CA LYS A 44 12.03 10.26 6.41
C LYS A 44 10.53 10.59 6.34
N PRO A 45 10.10 11.79 6.78
CA PRO A 45 8.69 12.17 6.80
C PRO A 45 8.00 12.08 5.43
N ASP A 46 8.69 12.52 4.37
CA ASP A 46 8.16 12.49 2.99
C ASP A 46 7.82 11.05 2.53
N LEU A 47 8.63 10.06 2.90
CA LEU A 47 8.41 8.65 2.54
C LEU A 47 7.31 8.02 3.40
N ARG A 48 7.25 8.41 4.68
CA ARG A 48 6.22 7.94 5.59
C ARG A 48 4.84 8.41 5.15
N ALA A 49 4.72 9.71 4.81
CA ALA A 49 3.50 10.29 4.28
C ALA A 49 3.03 9.55 3.02
N TYR A 50 3.95 9.25 2.09
CA TYR A 50 3.61 8.48 0.89
C TYR A 50 3.15 7.05 1.21
N ILE A 51 3.81 6.36 2.15
CA ILE A 51 3.36 5.02 2.58
C ILE A 51 1.95 5.08 3.17
N ASP A 52 1.69 6.05 4.05
CA ASP A 52 0.39 6.21 4.70
C ASP A 52 -0.71 6.58 3.67
N GLU A 53 -0.41 7.42 2.68
CA GLU A 53 -1.30 7.75 1.55
C GLU A 53 -1.64 6.50 0.72
N ARG A 54 -0.63 5.74 0.27
CA ARG A 54 -0.86 4.51 -0.50
C ARG A 54 -1.61 3.44 0.29
N LEU A 55 -1.37 3.33 1.60
CA LEU A 55 -2.13 2.44 2.46
C LEU A 55 -3.59 2.89 2.61
N ALA A 56 -3.85 4.20 2.66
CA ALA A 56 -5.21 4.74 2.69
C ALA A 56 -5.95 4.48 1.36
N GLU A 57 -5.28 4.66 0.22
CA GLU A 57 -5.79 4.29 -1.11
C GLU A 57 -6.13 2.80 -1.16
N LEU A 58 -5.18 1.93 -0.82
CA LEU A 58 -5.39 0.48 -0.82
C LEU A 58 -6.49 0.03 0.14
N LYS A 59 -6.66 0.73 1.27
CA LYS A 59 -7.77 0.49 2.19
C LYS A 59 -9.09 0.88 1.53
N ASN A 60 -9.15 2.01 0.85
CA ASN A 60 -10.35 2.45 0.13
C ASN A 60 -10.68 1.51 -1.05
N GLU A 61 -9.68 1.00 -1.75
CA GLU A 61 -9.86 0.06 -2.87
C GLU A 61 -10.21 -1.38 -2.42
N ARG A 62 -9.69 -1.85 -1.27
CA ARG A 62 -9.93 -3.23 -0.77
C ARG A 62 -11.11 -3.35 0.19
N THR A 63 -11.56 -2.24 0.77
CA THR A 63 -12.86 -2.20 1.41
C THR A 63 -13.83 -2.02 0.26
N ALA A 64 -14.50 -3.08 -0.20
CA ALA A 64 -15.83 -2.88 -0.76
C ALA A 64 -16.51 -2.01 0.30
N ASP A 65 -16.82 -0.77 -0.04
CA ASP A 65 -17.31 0.21 0.92
C ASP A 65 -18.39 -0.51 1.73
N ALA A 66 -18.44 -0.39 3.05
CA ALA A 66 -19.47 -1.13 3.81
C ALA A 66 -20.86 -0.85 3.19
N GLN A 67 -21.00 0.34 2.60
CA GLN A 67 -22.01 0.76 1.64
C GLN A 67 -22.22 -0.21 0.46
N GLU A 68 -21.21 -0.53 -0.34
CA GLU A 68 -21.28 -1.41 -1.52
C GLU A 68 -21.69 -2.85 -1.15
N VAL A 69 -21.18 -3.37 -0.01
CA VAL A 69 -21.62 -4.67 0.53
C VAL A 69 -23.08 -4.61 0.98
N LEU A 70 -23.49 -3.53 1.67
CA LEU A 70 -24.87 -3.33 2.11
C LEU A 70 -25.83 -3.11 0.93
N GLU A 71 -25.40 -2.41 -0.12
CA GLU A 71 -26.16 -2.19 -1.34
C GLU A 71 -26.35 -3.50 -2.10
N TYR A 72 -25.29 -4.29 -2.24
CA TYR A 72 -25.38 -5.64 -2.82
C TYR A 72 -26.33 -6.53 -2.01
N LEU A 73 -26.17 -6.59 -0.68
CA LEU A 73 -27.07 -7.37 0.19
C LEU A 73 -28.52 -6.87 0.11
N THR A 74 -28.74 -5.55 0.04
CA THR A 74 -30.07 -4.96 -0.10
C THR A 74 -30.71 -5.33 -1.43
N ALA A 75 -29.96 -5.24 -2.53
CA ALA A 75 -30.44 -5.62 -3.86
C ALA A 75 -30.79 -7.11 -3.93
N VAL A 76 -29.99 -7.98 -3.31
CA VAL A 76 -30.29 -9.41 -3.17
C VAL A 76 -31.56 -9.64 -2.34
N MET A 77 -31.70 -8.99 -1.18
CA MET A 77 -32.88 -9.13 -0.32
C MET A 77 -34.17 -8.61 -0.98
N ARG A 78 -34.07 -7.62 -1.89
CA ARG A 78 -35.21 -7.10 -2.67
C ARG A 78 -35.50 -7.90 -3.93
N GLY A 79 -34.67 -8.90 -4.26
CA GLY A 79 -34.81 -9.70 -5.48
C GLY A 79 -34.51 -8.92 -6.77
N GLU A 80 -33.77 -7.82 -6.66
CA GLU A 80 -33.36 -6.99 -7.80
C GLU A 80 -32.13 -7.57 -8.52
N TYR A 81 -31.43 -8.51 -7.88
CA TYR A 81 -30.39 -9.32 -8.50
C TYR A 81 -31.02 -10.51 -9.25
N LYS A 82 -30.98 -10.47 -10.57
CA LYS A 82 -31.26 -11.64 -11.39
C LYS A 82 -29.98 -12.44 -11.53
N GLU A 83 -30.01 -13.70 -11.08
CA GLU A 83 -29.01 -14.67 -11.50
C GLU A 83 -29.03 -14.74 -13.03
N ALA A 84 -27.85 -14.61 -13.64
CA ALA A 84 -27.67 -14.77 -15.08
C ALA A 84 -27.69 -16.26 -15.47
#